data_AF-A0A931BJK0-F1
#
_entry.id   AF-A0A931BJK0-F1
#
_cell.length_a   1.000
_cell.length_b   1.000
_cell.length_c   1.000
_cell.angle_alpha   90.00
_cell.angle_beta   90.00
_cell.angle_gamma   90.00
#
_symmetry.space_group_name_H-M   'P 1'
#
loop_
_entity.id
_entity.type
_entity.pdbx_description
1 polymer ?
#
loop_
_entity_poly.entity_id
_entity_poly.type
_entity_poly.pdbx_seq_one_letter_code
_entity_poly.pdbx_strand_id
1 'polypeptide(L)'
;MPINSHGFRLLLLVSACMLLSAWLPTHFKLWFVSETGHISSGQTLNLLMILLLFGRWRHAITLALFLNGLQCMIGVLMLYLNWKNGGPLLGYGLMLLLHFVVLKVLNDSRAVRAFMQDKQLA
;
A
#
# COMPACT_ATOMS: atom_id res chain seq x y z
N MET A 1 -20.20 20.88 -6.46
CA MET A 1 -18.89 21.01 -7.13
C MET A 1 -18.56 19.69 -7.81
N PRO A 2 -18.08 19.67 -9.06
CA PRO A 2 -17.75 18.41 -9.72
C PRO A 2 -16.59 17.77 -8.96
N ILE A 3 -16.88 16.67 -8.27
CA ILE A 3 -15.88 15.79 -7.66
C ILE A 3 -14.85 15.49 -8.74
N ASN A 4 -13.58 15.83 -8.50
CA ASN A 4 -12.48 15.56 -9.42
C ASN A 4 -12.33 14.03 -9.57
N SER A 5 -13.10 13.48 -10.52
CA SER A 5 -13.38 12.05 -10.67
C SER A 5 -12.11 11.23 -10.89
N HIS A 6 -11.09 11.86 -11.46
CA HIS A 6 -9.78 11.28 -11.67
C HIS A 6 -9.00 11.07 -10.36
N GLY A 7 -8.98 12.06 -9.47
CA GLY A 7 -8.30 11.94 -8.17
C GLY A 7 -8.96 10.90 -7.25
N PHE A 8 -10.29 10.85 -7.26
CA PHE A 8 -11.05 9.82 -6.54
C PHE A 8 -10.76 8.40 -7.05
N ARG A 9 -10.71 8.20 -8.37
CA ARG A 9 -10.35 6.90 -8.99
C ARG A 9 -8.95 6.45 -8.59
N LEU A 10 -7.99 7.38 -8.53
CA LEU A 10 -6.62 7.08 -8.09
C LEU A 10 -6.55 6.72 -6.60
N LEU A 11 -7.34 7.37 -5.75
CA LEU A 11 -7.47 7.00 -4.33
C LEU A 11 -8.12 5.64 -4.13
N LEU A 12 -9.12 5.30 -4.94
CA LEU A 12 -9.70 3.96 -4.97
C LEU A 12 -8.66 2.92 -5.40
N LEU A 13 -7.85 3.20 -6.43
CA LEU A 13 -6.76 2.34 -6.85
C LEU A 13 -5.75 2.12 -5.71
N VAL A 14 -5.33 3.19 -5.04
CA VAL A 14 -4.43 3.10 -3.87
C VAL A 14 -5.03 2.20 -2.79
N SER A 15 -6.30 2.41 -2.47
CA SER A 15 -7.01 1.64 -1.45
C SER A 15 -7.12 0.17 -1.85
N ALA A 16 -7.43 -0.12 -3.12
CA ALA A 16 -7.45 -1.48 -3.67
C ALA A 16 -6.07 -2.13 -3.58
N CYS A 17 -5.00 -1.42 -3.96
CA CYS A 17 -3.63 -1.94 -3.86
C CYS A 17 -3.22 -2.25 -2.40
N MET A 18 -3.58 -1.40 -1.45
CA MET A 18 -3.32 -1.62 -0.02
C MET A 18 -4.13 -2.78 0.56
N LEU A 19 -5.38 -2.97 0.12
CA LEU A 19 -6.19 -4.13 0.50
C LEU A 19 -5.62 -5.41 -0.10
N LEU A 20 -5.26 -5.38 -1.38
CA LEU A 20 -4.68 -6.55 -2.06
C LEU A 20 -3.36 -6.96 -1.42
N SER A 21 -2.51 -6.00 -1.05
CA SER A 21 -1.22 -6.28 -0.41
C SER A 21 -1.37 -6.90 0.99
N ALA A 22 -2.45 -6.58 1.71
CA ALA A 22 -2.79 -7.23 2.97
C ALA A 22 -3.46 -8.60 2.79
N TRP A 23 -4.24 -8.78 1.73
CA TRP A 23 -4.99 -10.02 1.46
C TRP A 23 -4.10 -11.14 0.90
N LEU A 24 -3.15 -10.79 0.02
CA LEU A 24 -2.19 -11.69 -0.63
C LEU A 24 -1.45 -12.63 0.35
N PRO A 25 -0.75 -12.13 1.38
CA PRO A 25 -0.01 -13.00 2.30
C PRO A 25 -0.92 -13.84 3.19
N THR A 26 -2.19 -13.45 3.39
CA THR A 26 -3.16 -14.24 4.17
C THR A 26 -3.65 -15.45 3.38
N HIS A 27 -3.91 -15.30 2.08
CA HIS A 27 -4.47 -16.38 1.24
C HIS A 27 -3.41 -17.21 0.52
N PHE A 28 -2.26 -16.61 0.20
CA PHE A 28 -1.18 -17.27 -0.53
C PHE A 28 0.07 -17.40 0.35
N LYS A 29 -0.07 -17.93 1.56
CA LYS A 29 1.00 -18.05 2.56
C LYS A 29 2.31 -18.63 1.99
N LEU A 30 2.20 -19.68 1.16
CA LEU A 30 3.32 -20.38 0.51
C LEU A 30 4.13 -19.50 -0.46
N TRP A 31 3.56 -18.39 -0.95
CA TRP A 31 4.27 -17.45 -1.82
C TRP A 31 5.17 -16.48 -1.04
N PHE A 32 5.09 -16.50 0.28
CA PHE A 32 5.82 -15.58 1.15
C PHE A 32 6.63 -16.31 2.22
N VAL A 33 6.14 -17.40 2.80
CA VAL A 33 6.91 -18.18 3.78
C VAL A 33 6.62 -19.67 3.64
N SER A 34 7.55 -20.50 4.11
CA SER A 34 7.31 -21.92 4.34
C SER A 34 6.17 -22.11 5.36
N GLU A 35 5.63 -23.34 5.44
CA GLU A 35 4.42 -23.66 6.20
C GLU A 35 4.44 -23.21 7.67
N THR A 36 5.62 -23.15 8.28
CA THR A 36 5.83 -22.75 9.69
C THR A 36 5.98 -21.24 9.90
N GLY A 37 6.11 -20.45 8.84
CA GLY A 37 6.24 -19.01 8.94
C GLY A 37 4.94 -18.31 9.35
N HIS A 38 5.03 -17.28 10.18
CA HIS A 38 3.90 -16.42 10.49
C HIS A 38 4.07 -15.06 9.82
N ILE A 39 3.12 -14.68 8.96
CA ILE A 39 2.98 -13.31 8.48
C ILE A 39 1.75 -12.71 9.13
N SER A 40 1.97 -11.70 9.97
CA SER A 40 0.92 -10.80 10.39
C SER A 40 0.82 -9.67 9.38
N SER A 41 -0.10 -9.80 8.43
CA SER A 41 -0.53 -8.68 7.61
C SER A 41 -1.42 -7.80 8.49
N GLY A 42 -0.99 -6.58 8.83
CA GLY A 42 -1.74 -5.63 9.65
C GLY A 42 -3.01 -5.11 8.97
N GLN A 43 -3.99 -5.99 8.71
CA GLN A 43 -5.22 -5.68 7.98
C GLN A 43 -6.01 -4.55 8.65
N THR A 44 -6.07 -4.55 9.98
CA THR A 44 -6.69 -3.51 10.80
C THR A 44 -6.02 -2.15 10.61
N LEU A 45 -4.69 -2.15 10.50
CA LEU A 45 -3.91 -0.94 10.31
C LEU A 45 -4.09 -0.38 8.90
N ASN A 46 -4.17 -1.23 7.87
CA ASN A 46 -4.51 -0.82 6.50
C ASN A 46 -5.92 -0.26 6.39
N LEU A 47 -6.93 -0.89 7.02
CA LEU A 47 -8.30 -0.38 7.06
C LEU A 47 -8.37 1.00 7.73
N LEU A 48 -7.72 1.16 8.88
CA LEU A 48 -7.65 2.44 9.58
C LEU A 48 -6.97 3.51 8.71
N MET A 49 -5.90 3.13 8.01
CA MET A 49 -5.20 4.02 7.09
C MET A 49 -6.07 4.50 5.93
N ILE A 50 -6.84 3.59 5.33
CA ILE A 50 -7.80 3.91 4.26
C ILE A 50 -8.84 4.89 4.79
N LEU A 51 -9.44 4.62 5.96
CA LEU A 51 -10.41 5.52 6.59
C LEU A 51 -9.80 6.92 6.87
N LEU A 52 -8.57 6.96 7.36
CA LEU A 52 -7.84 8.21 7.61
C LEU A 52 -7.53 8.99 6.32
N LEU A 53 -7.22 8.29 5.22
CA LEU A 53 -7.03 8.88 3.89
C LEU A 53 -8.31 9.58 3.39
N PHE A 54 -9.49 9.03 3.69
CA PHE A 54 -10.78 9.64 3.35
C PHE A 54 -11.26 10.71 4.36
N GLY A 55 -10.69 10.75 5.57
CA GLY A 55 -11.08 11.62 6.69
C GLY A 55 -10.13 12.79 7.01
N ARG A 56 -8.87 12.52 7.41
CA ARG A 56 -7.87 13.54 7.85
C ARG A 56 -6.57 13.43 7.06
N TRP A 57 -6.65 13.90 5.82
CA TRP A 57 -5.74 13.61 4.71
C TRP A 57 -4.24 13.94 4.94
N ARG A 58 -3.87 15.10 5.50
CA ARG A 58 -2.46 15.54 5.51
C ARG A 58 -1.57 14.65 6.39
N HIS A 59 -2.03 14.28 7.58
CA HIS A 59 -1.31 13.35 8.45
C HIS A 59 -1.43 11.90 7.94
N ALA A 60 -2.58 11.55 7.36
CA ALA A 60 -2.81 10.23 6.80
C ALA A 60 -1.88 9.94 5.61
N ILE A 61 -1.62 10.91 4.73
CA ILE A 61 -0.67 10.74 3.61
C ILE A 61 0.75 10.57 4.12
N THR A 62 1.20 11.40 5.05
CA THR A 62 2.56 11.26 5.59
C THR A 62 2.74 9.89 6.24
N LEU A 63 1.74 9.45 7.01
CA LEU A 63 1.71 8.12 7.60
C LEU A 63 1.66 7.02 6.52
N ALA A 64 0.87 7.21 5.45
CA ALA A 64 0.77 6.31 4.31
C ALA A 64 2.11 6.13 3.60
N LEU A 65 2.77 7.23 3.27
CA LEU A 65 4.07 7.24 2.62
C LEU A 65 5.12 6.58 3.50
N PHE A 66 5.12 6.89 4.80
CA PHE A 66 6.05 6.30 5.75
C PHE A 66 5.85 4.78 5.86
N LEU A 67 4.62 4.32 6.09
CA LEU A 67 4.31 2.90 6.23
C LEU A 67 4.54 2.12 4.93
N ASN A 68 4.13 2.64 3.78
CA ASN A 68 4.39 2.00 2.50
C ASN A 68 5.89 1.99 2.16
N GLY A 69 6.63 3.04 2.54
CA GLY A 69 8.08 3.08 2.42
C GLY A 69 8.77 2.02 3.27
N LEU A 70 8.34 1.86 4.52
CA LEU A 70 8.83 0.82 5.42
C LEU A 70 8.52 -0.59 4.86
N GLN A 71 7.31 -0.82 4.37
CA GLN A 71 6.91 -2.08 3.73
C GLN A 71 7.72 -2.39 2.47
N CYS A 72 8.01 -1.36 1.65
CA CYS A 72 8.94 -1.51 0.52
C CYS A 72 10.34 -1.90 0.98
N MET A 73 10.90 -1.25 2.00
CA MET A 73 12.22 -1.62 2.53
C MET A 73 12.26 -3.06 3.05
N ILE A 74 11.23 -3.47 3.80
CA ILE A 74 11.09 -4.85 4.28
C ILE A 74 10.96 -5.81 3.11
N GLY A 75 10.16 -5.49 2.10
CA GLY A 75 9.99 -6.31 0.89
C GLY A 75 11.30 -6.47 0.11
N VAL A 76 12.10 -5.41 -0.04
CA VAL A 76 13.42 -5.48 -0.70
C VAL A 76 14.37 -6.35 0.12
N LEU A 77 14.40 -6.16 1.44
CA LEU A 77 15.24 -6.96 2.34
C LEU A 77 14.87 -8.45 2.25
N MET A 78 13.56 -8.77 2.28
CA MET A 78 13.07 -10.13 2.16
C MET A 78 13.38 -10.74 0.80
N LEU A 79 13.22 -9.99 -0.30
CA LEU A 79 13.64 -10.45 -1.63
C LEU A 79 15.13 -10.77 -1.68
N TYR A 80 15.97 -9.88 -1.13
CA TYR A 80 17.42 -10.10 -1.11
C TYR A 80 17.82 -11.33 -0.29
N LEU A 81 17.22 -11.52 0.88
CA LEU A 81 17.47 -12.69 1.74
C LEU A 81 16.96 -14.00 1.11
N ASN A 82 15.75 -14.00 0.55
CA ASN A 82 15.19 -15.18 -0.11
C ASN A 82 15.93 -15.51 -1.42
N TRP A 83 16.44 -14.51 -2.14
CA TRP A 83 17.22 -14.71 -3.36
C TRP A 83 18.51 -15.47 -3.05
N LYS A 84 19.20 -15.12 -1.96
CA LYS A 84 20.42 -15.82 -1.53
C LYS A 84 20.15 -17.22 -0.97
N ASN A 85 19.02 -17.41 -0.31
CA ASN A 85 18.73 -18.64 0.43
C ASN A 85 17.76 -19.60 -0.30
N GLY A 86 17.37 -19.31 -1.55
CA GLY A 86 16.46 -20.13 -2.34
C GLY A 86 15.01 -20.15 -1.84
N GLY A 87 14.60 -19.10 -1.12
CA GLY A 87 13.25 -18.98 -0.57
C GLY A 87 12.24 -18.39 -1.56
N PRO A 88 10.97 -18.26 -1.15
CA PRO A 88 9.91 -17.73 -2.02
C PRO A 88 10.12 -16.25 -2.36
N LEU A 89 10.12 -15.92 -3.65
CA LEU A 89 10.38 -14.57 -4.17
C LEU A 89 9.13 -13.88 -4.73
N LEU A 90 8.21 -14.67 -5.27
CA LEU A 90 7.11 -14.18 -6.08
C LEU A 90 6.13 -13.33 -5.28
N GLY A 91 5.78 -13.75 -4.06
CA GLY A 91 4.91 -12.98 -3.17
C GLY A 91 5.50 -11.62 -2.81
N TYR A 92 6.77 -11.59 -2.41
CA TYR A 92 7.45 -10.34 -2.06
C TYR A 92 7.58 -9.39 -3.26
N GLY A 93 7.85 -9.91 -4.46
CA GLY A 93 7.90 -9.09 -5.68
C GLY A 93 6.56 -8.42 -6.02
N LEU A 94 5.46 -9.19 -5.98
CA LEU A 94 4.11 -8.66 -6.17
C LEU A 94 3.73 -7.62 -5.11
N MET A 95 4.05 -7.91 -3.85
CA MET A 95 3.80 -6.98 -2.75
C MET A 95 4.60 -5.68 -2.97
N LEU A 96 5.85 -5.76 -3.40
CA LEU A 96 6.67 -4.58 -3.66
C LEU A 96 6.09 -3.71 -4.78
N LEU A 97 5.64 -4.33 -5.87
CA LEU A 97 4.98 -3.63 -6.98
C LEU A 97 3.73 -2.87 -6.50
N LEU A 98 2.89 -3.50 -5.67
CA LEU A 98 1.69 -2.86 -5.12
C LEU A 98 2.05 -1.64 -4.26
N HIS A 99 3.04 -1.75 -3.37
CA HIS A 99 3.46 -0.63 -2.53
C HIS A 99 4.12 0.48 -3.37
N PHE A 100 4.86 0.12 -4.43
CA PHE A 100 5.46 1.10 -5.33
C PHE A 100 4.42 1.89 -6.12
N VAL A 101 3.35 1.23 -6.57
CA VAL A 101 2.20 1.91 -7.19
C VAL A 101 1.55 2.88 -6.20
N VAL A 102 1.33 2.44 -4.95
CA VAL A 102 0.77 3.31 -3.90
C VAL A 102 1.65 4.53 -3.66
N LEU A 103 2.96 4.35 -3.47
CA LEU A 103 3.90 5.44 -3.26
C LEU A 103 3.93 6.40 -4.45
N LYS A 104 4.01 5.88 -5.67
CA LYS A 104 4.05 6.71 -6.89
C LYS A 104 2.78 7.53 -7.05
N VAL A 105 1.61 6.91 -6.85
CA VAL A 105 0.32 7.60 -6.98
C VAL A 105 0.15 8.66 -5.88
N LEU A 106 0.49 8.35 -4.63
CA LEU A 106 0.38 9.31 -3.52
C LEU A 106 1.40 10.46 -3.62
N ASN A 107 2.62 10.18 -4.08
CA ASN A 107 3.67 11.19 -4.19
C ASN A 107 3.51 12.06 -5.43
N ASP A 108 3.31 11.48 -6.63
CA ASP A 108 3.46 12.23 -7.88
C ASP A 108 2.13 12.68 -8.50
N SER A 109 0.99 12.14 -8.07
CA SER A 109 -0.28 12.47 -8.71
C SER A 109 -0.79 13.86 -8.31
N ARG A 110 -0.61 14.82 -9.23
CA ARG A 110 -1.25 16.15 -9.15
C ARG A 110 -2.77 16.06 -9.05
N ALA A 111 -3.40 15.07 -9.68
CA ALA A 111 -4.85 14.86 -9.63
C ALA A 111 -5.32 14.43 -8.23
N VAL A 112 -4.54 13.60 -7.53
CA VAL A 112 -4.80 13.24 -6.14
C VAL A 112 -4.65 14.49 -5.26
N ARG A 113 -3.58 15.26 -5.43
CA ARG A 113 -3.38 16.52 -4.69
C ARG A 113 -4.52 17.51 -4.93
N ALA A 114 -4.96 17.69 -6.17
CA ALA A 114 -6.06 18.60 -6.54
C ALA A 114 -7.41 18.15 -5.95
N PHE A 115 -7.75 16.87 -6.07
CA PHE A 115 -8.96 16.32 -5.44
C PHE A 115 -8.95 16.49 -3.91
N MET A 116 -7.77 16.38 -3.29
CA MET A 116 -7.64 16.56 -1.84
C MET A 116 -7.72 18.03 -1.41
N GLN A 117 -7.21 18.96 -2.21
CA GLN A 117 -7.38 20.40 -1.97
C GLN A 117 -8.85 20.83 -2.06
N ASP A 118 -9.60 20.33 -3.04
CA ASP A 118 -11.04 20.59 -3.17
C ASP A 118 -11.83 20.11 -1.93
N LYS A 119 -11.43 18.96 -1.36
CA LYS A 119 -12.04 18.41 -0.13
C LYS A 119 -11.71 19.19 1.15
N GLN A 120 -10.70 20.06 1.17
CA GLN A 120 -10.40 20.91 2.33
C GLN A 120 -11.21 22.21 2.36
N LEU A 121 -11.69 22.64 1.19
CA LEU A 121 -12.43 23.88 1.01
C LEU A 121 -13.96 23.67 1.11
N ALA A 122 -14.40 22.41 1.17
CA ALA A 122 -15.78 21.98 1.33
C ALA A 122 -16.06 21.58 2.79
#